data_AF-A0A923Z2Z5-F1
#
_entry.id   AF-A0A923Z2Z5-F1
#
_cell.length_a   1.000
_cell.length_b   1.000
_cell.length_c   1.000
_cell.angle_alpha   90.00
_cell.angle_beta   90.00
_cell.angle_gamma   90.00
#
_symmetry.space_group_name_H-M   'P 1'
#
loop_
_entity.id
_entity.type
_entity.pdbx_description
1 polymer ?
#
loop_
_entity_poly.entity_id
_entity_poly.type
_entity_poly.pdbx_seq_one_letter_code
_entity_poly.pdbx_strand_id
1 'polypeptide(L)'
;DLYAEAGLAPGLTDPLRGPYLRWMVFYGSCFEPALIDRMMKREPAPPSTSPYGDFDTMFATLTQQLARGPYLLGERFSAADVLWGTALKWTTGFSMIPALPEIVAYVERVGSRPAALRAGVKNAALAAAQA
;
A
#
# COMPACT_ATOMS: atom_id res chain seq x y z
N ASP A 1 6.84 -2.96 18.27
CA ASP A 1 7.66 -3.68 17.28
C ASP A 1 8.31 -4.88 17.95
N LEU A 2 7.83 -6.10 17.67
CA LEU A 2 8.28 -7.31 18.38
C LEU A 2 9.64 -7.83 17.89
N TYR A 3 9.96 -7.61 16.61
CA TYR A 3 11.20 -8.06 15.94
C TYR A 3 11.92 -6.86 15.32
N ALA A 4 12.47 -5.98 16.16
CA ALA A 4 13.07 -4.72 15.70
C ALA A 4 14.29 -4.94 14.79
N GLU A 5 15.03 -6.02 15.03
CA GLU A 5 16.20 -6.46 14.25
C GLU A 5 15.87 -6.79 12.78
N ALA A 6 14.61 -7.08 12.47
CA ALA A 6 14.16 -7.28 11.09
C ALA A 6 14.11 -5.98 10.27
N GLY A 7 14.19 -4.82 10.92
CA GLY A 7 14.26 -3.51 10.25
C GLY A 7 13.01 -3.12 9.46
N LEU A 8 11.86 -3.75 9.71
CA LEU A 8 10.61 -3.52 8.97
C LEU A 8 9.83 -2.29 9.44
N ALA A 9 10.20 -1.69 10.57
CA ALA A 9 9.69 -0.40 11.00
C ALA A 9 10.89 0.47 11.39
N PRO A 10 10.93 1.76 11.01
CA PRO A 10 11.91 2.69 11.56
C PRO A 10 11.84 2.69 13.09
N GLY A 11 12.97 2.85 13.78
CA GLY A 11 13.00 2.88 15.25
C GLY A 11 12.14 4.01 15.83
N LEU A 12 11.81 3.94 17.13
CA LEU A 12 10.92 4.93 17.76
C LEU A 12 11.45 6.37 17.69
N THR A 13 12.76 6.56 17.69
CA THR A 13 13.43 7.86 17.58
C THR A 13 13.91 8.18 16.17
N ASP A 14 13.65 7.29 15.20
CA ASP A 14 14.04 7.51 13.80
C ASP A 14 13.13 8.58 13.17
N PRO A 15 13.67 9.60 12.48
CA PRO A 15 12.85 10.62 11.82
C PRO A 15 11.87 10.05 10.78
N LEU A 16 12.13 8.87 10.23
CA LEU A 16 11.22 8.18 9.31
C LEU A 16 10.05 7.48 10.02
N ARG A 17 10.01 7.45 11.36
CA ARG A 17 8.91 6.84 12.11
C ARG A 17 7.58 7.52 11.84
N GLY A 18 7.55 8.86 11.81
CA GLY A 18 6.35 9.64 11.50
C GLY A 18 5.80 9.32 10.10
N PRO A 19 6.61 9.46 9.03
CA PRO A 19 6.23 9.06 7.68
C PRO A 19 5.77 7.59 7.57
N TYR A 20 6.45 6.66 8.24
CA TYR A 20 6.05 5.26 8.28
C TYR A 20 4.64 5.08 8.87
N LEU A 21 4.38 5.66 10.05
CA LEU A 21 3.08 5.56 10.71
C LEU A 21 1.97 6.22 9.88
N ARG A 22 2.28 7.37 9.22
CA ARG A 22 1.36 8.00 8.27
C ARG A 22 0.93 7.01 7.20
N TRP A 23 1.87 6.34 6.52
CA TRP A 23 1.52 5.40 5.44
C TRP A 23 0.81 4.14 5.92
N MET A 24 1.11 3.67 7.14
CA MET A 24 0.36 2.56 7.75
C MET A 24 -1.11 2.93 8.01
N VAL A 25 -1.38 4.13 8.53
CA VAL A 25 -2.75 4.58 8.84
C VAL A 25 -3.50 5.05 7.59
N PHE A 26 -2.83 5.76 6.68
CA PHE A 26 -3.42 6.30 5.45
C PHE A 26 -4.04 5.22 4.57
N TYR A 27 -3.52 3.99 4.61
CA TYR A 27 -4.10 2.85 3.91
C TYR A 27 -5.57 2.62 4.29
N GLY A 28 -5.83 2.30 5.56
CA GLY A 28 -7.18 1.97 6.02
C GLY A 28 -8.07 3.18 6.27
N SER A 29 -7.48 4.34 6.57
CA SER A 29 -8.25 5.56 6.85
C SER A 29 -8.58 6.38 5.60
N CYS A 30 -7.80 6.25 4.53
CA CYS A 30 -8.00 7.06 3.33
C CYS A 30 -8.13 6.25 2.04
N PHE A 31 -7.19 5.35 1.76
CA PHE A 31 -7.17 4.64 0.49
C PHE A 31 -8.32 3.66 0.32
N GLU A 32 -8.52 2.76 1.30
CA GLU A 32 -9.61 1.77 1.24
C GLU A 32 -11.00 2.42 1.10
N PRO A 33 -11.42 3.38 1.95
CA PRO A 33 -12.75 3.97 1.81
C PRO A 33 -12.92 4.76 0.50
N ALA A 34 -11.92 5.56 0.09
CA ALA A 34 -11.98 6.30 -1.16
C ALA A 34 -12.10 5.37 -2.38
N LEU A 35 -11.36 4.25 -2.36
CA LEU A 35 -11.42 3.24 -3.42
C LEU A 35 -12.81 2.62 -3.52
N ILE A 36 -13.37 2.19 -2.39
CA ILE A 36 -14.70 1.56 -2.36
C ILE A 36 -15.78 2.54 -2.80
N ASP A 37 -15.75 3.78 -2.31
CA ASP A 37 -16.71 4.82 -2.72
C ASP A 37 -16.68 5.04 -4.23
N ARG A 38 -15.49 5.13 -4.82
CA ARG A 38 -15.33 5.25 -6.27
C ARG A 38 -15.87 4.03 -7.02
N MET A 39 -15.56 2.82 -6.56
CA MET A 39 -16.04 1.58 -7.17
C MET A 39 -17.56 1.43 -7.09
N MET A 40 -18.16 1.91 -6.00
CA MET A 40 -19.61 1.93 -5.79
C MET A 40 -20.30 3.12 -6.47
N LYS A 41 -19.54 4.01 -7.13
CA LYS A 41 -20.04 5.24 -7.75
C LYS A 41 -20.84 6.10 -6.77
N ARG A 42 -20.38 6.17 -5.51
CA ARG A 42 -20.96 7.06 -4.51
C ARG A 42 -20.62 8.51 -4.88
N GLU A 43 -21.59 9.40 -4.67
CA GLU A 43 -21.33 10.83 -4.77
C GLU A 43 -20.30 11.25 -3.72
N PRO A 44 -19.25 12.00 -4.10
CA PRO A 44 -18.23 12.44 -3.15
C PRO A 44 -18.84 13.25 -2.00
N ALA A 45 -18.46 12.91 -0.78
CA ALA A 45 -18.81 13.73 0.38
C ALA A 45 -18.16 15.12 0.26
N PRO A 46 -18.79 16.19 0.78
CA PRO A 46 -18.19 17.51 0.83
C PRO A 46 -16.79 17.46 1.48
N PRO A 47 -15.78 18.16 0.94
CA PRO A 47 -14.43 18.14 1.51
C PRO A 47 -14.35 18.56 2.99
N SER A 48 -15.29 19.39 3.45
CA SER A 48 -15.41 19.81 4.85
C SER A 48 -15.81 18.70 5.82
N THR A 49 -16.37 17.60 5.32
CA THR A 49 -16.89 16.49 6.14
C THR A 49 -16.32 15.14 5.76
N SER A 50 -15.60 15.03 4.65
CA SER A 50 -14.98 13.77 4.23
C SER A 50 -13.73 13.46 5.07
N PRO A 51 -13.66 12.31 5.76
CA PRO A 51 -12.51 11.96 6.59
C PRO A 51 -11.25 11.64 5.77
N TYR A 52 -11.39 11.37 4.48
CA TYR A 52 -10.28 11.05 3.57
C TYR A 52 -10.14 12.04 2.40
N GLY A 53 -10.97 13.08 2.35
CA GLY A 53 -11.07 13.98 1.21
C GLY A 53 -11.75 13.30 0.01
N ASP A 54 -11.13 13.39 -1.15
CA ASP A 54 -11.60 12.76 -2.39
C ASP A 54 -10.60 11.73 -2.93
N PHE A 55 -11.07 10.88 -3.85
CA PHE A 55 -10.24 9.83 -4.43
C PHE A 55 -9.04 10.41 -5.19
N ASP A 56 -9.22 11.45 -5.99
CA ASP A 56 -8.19 11.93 -6.91
C ASP A 56 -7.02 12.57 -6.14
N THR A 57 -7.31 13.37 -5.11
CA THR A 57 -6.31 13.94 -4.21
C THR A 57 -5.58 12.86 -3.42
N MET A 58 -6.31 11.87 -2.88
CA MET A 58 -5.74 10.73 -2.16
C MET A 58 -4.80 9.94 -3.07
N PHE A 59 -5.26 9.61 -4.28
CA PHE A 59 -4.51 8.81 -5.23
C PHE A 59 -3.28 9.55 -5.76
N ALA A 60 -3.40 10.85 -6.06
CA ALA A 60 -2.27 11.71 -6.40
C ALA A 60 -1.23 11.77 -5.27
N THR A 61 -1.66 11.84 -4.01
CA THR A 61 -0.75 11.82 -2.85
C THR A 61 0.06 10.52 -2.81
N LEU A 62 -0.58 9.38 -3.07
CA LEU A 62 0.08 8.08 -3.13
C LEU A 62 1.07 7.99 -4.30
N THR A 63 0.64 8.31 -5.52
CA THR A 63 1.46 8.15 -6.72
C THR A 63 2.65 9.09 -6.71
N GLN A 64 2.48 10.34 -6.25
CA GLN A 64 3.58 11.27 -6.03
C GLN A 64 4.59 10.72 -5.02
N GLN A 65 4.16 10.03 -3.97
CA GLN A 65 5.10 9.39 -3.04
C GLN A 65 5.86 8.24 -3.71
N LEU A 66 5.17 7.36 -4.43
CA LEU A 66 5.79 6.23 -5.13
C LEU A 66 6.78 6.69 -6.20
N ALA A 67 6.57 7.86 -6.79
CA ALA A 67 7.49 8.46 -7.76
C ALA A 67 8.83 8.92 -7.15
N ARG A 68 8.93 9.08 -5.82
CA ARG A 68 10.12 9.64 -5.16
C ARG A 68 11.23 8.62 -4.90
N GLY A 69 10.95 7.33 -4.99
CA GLY A 69 11.94 6.30 -4.67
C GLY A 69 11.38 4.88 -4.81
N PRO A 70 12.22 3.87 -4.57
CA PRO A 70 11.83 2.48 -4.79
C PRO A 70 10.79 1.96 -3.77
N TYR A 71 10.67 2.59 -2.61
CA TYR A 71 9.74 2.22 -1.54
C TYR A 71 9.04 3.46 -0.97
N LEU A 72 8.00 3.27 -0.16
CA LEU A 72 7.24 4.37 0.43
C LEU A 72 8.09 5.28 1.33
N LEU A 73 9.20 4.77 1.86
CA LEU A 73 10.17 5.54 2.66
C LEU A 73 11.45 5.84 1.87
N GLY A 74 11.37 5.92 0.54
CA GLY A 74 12.52 6.13 -0.34
C GLY A 74 13.29 4.83 -0.55
N GLU A 75 14.56 4.77 -0.16
CA GLU A 75 15.42 3.60 -0.33
C GLU A 75 15.13 2.45 0.66
N ARG A 76 14.42 2.74 1.75
CA ARG A 76 14.20 1.79 2.85
C ARG A 76 12.90 1.01 2.67
N PHE A 77 13.01 -0.29 2.42
CA PHE A 77 11.89 -1.22 2.51
C PHE A 77 11.40 -1.38 3.95
N SER A 78 10.09 -1.45 4.13
CA SER A 78 9.42 -1.53 5.44
C SER A 78 8.14 -2.38 5.37
N ALA A 79 7.47 -2.56 6.51
CA ALA A 79 6.16 -3.19 6.58
C ALA A 79 5.08 -2.40 5.83
N ALA A 80 5.24 -1.08 5.66
CA ALA A 80 4.33 -0.31 4.83
C ALA A 80 4.38 -0.80 3.38
N ASP A 81 5.56 -1.20 2.89
CA ASP A 81 5.70 -1.71 1.53
C ASP A 81 5.07 -3.09 1.34
N VAL A 82 5.08 -3.92 2.38
CA VAL A 82 4.33 -5.19 2.39
C VAL A 82 2.83 -4.91 2.24
N LEU A 83 2.30 -4.01 3.07
CA LEU A 83 0.88 -3.64 3.06
C LEU A 83 0.45 -3.07 1.70
N TRP A 84 1.12 -2.01 1.25
CA TRP A 84 0.77 -1.29 0.04
C TRP A 84 1.10 -2.07 -1.22
N GLY A 85 2.20 -2.84 -1.25
CA GLY A 85 2.53 -3.68 -2.40
C GLY A 85 1.48 -4.76 -2.64
N THR A 86 0.97 -5.37 -1.57
CA THR A 86 -0.14 -6.34 -1.65
C THR A 86 -1.43 -5.66 -2.10
N ALA A 87 -1.80 -4.53 -1.50
CA ALA A 87 -3.00 -3.80 -1.87
C ALA A 87 -2.99 -3.38 -3.35
N LEU A 88 -1.91 -2.72 -3.80
CA LEU A 88 -1.78 -2.22 -5.17
C LEU A 88 -1.78 -3.37 -6.19
N LYS A 89 -1.10 -4.48 -5.88
CA LYS A 89 -1.14 -5.68 -6.74
C LYS A 89 -2.58 -6.14 -6.98
N TRP A 90 -3.36 -6.25 -5.91
CA TRP A 90 -4.75 -6.69 -5.98
C TRP A 90 -5.62 -5.65 -6.71
N THR A 91 -5.59 -4.38 -6.30
CA THR A 91 -6.45 -3.34 -6.88
C THR A 91 -6.17 -3.08 -8.35
N THR A 92 -4.91 -3.17 -8.79
CA THR A 92 -4.56 -3.08 -10.21
C THR A 92 -4.98 -4.34 -10.97
N GLY A 93 -4.80 -5.52 -10.38
CA GLY A 93 -5.23 -6.79 -10.99
C GLY A 93 -6.74 -6.89 -11.23
N PHE A 94 -7.54 -6.24 -10.37
CA PHE A 94 -9.00 -6.11 -10.55
C PHE A 94 -9.41 -4.84 -11.29
N SER A 95 -8.47 -4.07 -11.85
CA SER A 95 -8.73 -2.83 -12.58
C SER A 95 -9.50 -1.76 -11.79
N MET A 96 -9.38 -1.78 -10.46
CA MET A 96 -10.03 -0.80 -9.57
C MET A 96 -9.27 0.55 -9.56
N ILE A 97 -7.99 0.52 -9.88
CA ILE A 97 -7.12 1.69 -10.05
C ILE A 97 -6.32 1.56 -11.36
N PRO A 98 -5.90 2.68 -11.98
CA PRO A 98 -5.08 2.63 -13.18
C PRO A 98 -3.71 1.98 -12.91
N ALA A 99 -3.20 1.24 -13.91
CA ALA A 99 -1.88 0.63 -13.88
C ALA A 99 -0.79 1.63 -14.27
N LEU A 100 -0.58 2.66 -13.44
CA LEU A 100 0.45 3.67 -13.68
C LEU A 100 1.86 3.05 -13.60
N PRO A 101 2.85 3.55 -14.37
CA PRO A 101 4.21 2.97 -14.41
C PRO A 101 4.86 2.84 -13.03
N GLU A 102 4.70 3.85 -12.17
CA GLU A 102 5.24 3.86 -10.80
C GLU A 102 4.58 2.81 -9.90
N ILE A 103 3.30 2.50 -10.11
CA ILE A 103 2.57 1.46 -9.37
C ILE A 103 3.02 0.09 -9.86
N VAL A 104 3.09 -0.12 -11.17
CA VAL A 104 3.51 -1.40 -11.76
C VAL A 104 4.93 -1.75 -11.32
N ALA A 105 5.87 -0.79 -11.44
CA ALA A 105 7.25 -0.99 -11.02
C ALA A 105 7.37 -1.24 -9.51
N TYR A 106 6.58 -0.56 -8.69
CA TYR A 106 6.56 -0.77 -7.24
C TYR A 106 6.02 -2.16 -6.87
N VAL A 107 4.91 -2.58 -7.47
CA VAL A 107 4.31 -3.91 -7.25
C VAL A 107 5.27 -5.03 -7.67
N GLU A 108 5.93 -4.89 -8.81
CA GLU A 108 6.94 -5.85 -9.28
C GLU A 108 8.12 -5.94 -8.31
N ARG A 109 8.64 -4.79 -7.86
CA ARG A 109 9.76 -4.71 -6.91
C ARG A 109 9.42 -5.37 -5.57
N VAL A 110 8.24 -5.10 -5.01
CA VAL A 110 7.80 -5.72 -3.76
C VAL A 110 7.53 -7.22 -3.96
N GLY A 111 6.88 -7.59 -5.06
CA GLY A 111 6.49 -8.96 -5.36
C GLY A 111 7.66 -9.91 -5.68
N SER A 112 8.77 -9.38 -6.21
CA SER A 112 9.97 -10.16 -6.54
C SER A 112 10.84 -10.50 -5.34
N ARG A 113 10.56 -9.92 -4.16
CA ARG A 113 11.32 -10.23 -2.94
C ARG A 113 11.19 -11.72 -2.58
N PRO A 114 12.28 -12.42 -2.17
CA PRO A 114 12.21 -13.84 -1.82
C PRO A 114 11.17 -14.18 -0.75
N ALA A 115 10.91 -13.28 0.21
CA ALA A 115 9.88 -13.48 1.22
C ALA A 115 8.46 -13.46 0.64
N ALA A 116 8.19 -12.58 -0.34
CA ALA A 116 6.90 -12.50 -1.02
C ALA A 116 6.65 -13.75 -1.87
N LEU A 117 7.66 -14.23 -2.59
CA LEU A 117 7.59 -15.47 -3.36
C LEU A 117 7.30 -16.68 -2.47
N ARG A 118 8.03 -16.81 -1.34
CA ARG A 118 7.77 -17.87 -0.35
C ARG A 118 6.35 -17.80 0.22
N ALA A 119 5.84 -16.60 0.51
CA ALA A 119 4.47 -16.42 0.98
C ALA A 119 3.45 -16.86 -0.08
N GLY A 120 3.69 -16.52 -1.36
CA GLY A 120 2.86 -16.95 -2.48
C GLY A 120 2.76 -18.47 -2.61
N VAL A 121 3.88 -19.19 -2.49
CA VAL A 121 3.91 -20.66 -2.51
C VAL A 121 3.06 -21.24 -1.37
N LYS A 122 3.17 -20.69 -0.15
CA LYS A 122 2.37 -21.13 0.99
C LYS A 122 0.88 -20.87 0.79
N ASN A 123 0.53 -19.70 0.26
CA ASN A 123 -0.86 -19.35 -0.03
C ASN A 123 -1.47 -20.30 -1.07
N ALA A 124 -0.72 -20.62 -2.14
CA ALA A 124 -1.18 -21.57 -3.16
C ALA A 124 -1.38 -22.98 -2.58
N ALA A 125 -0.47 -23.45 -1.74
CA ALA A 125 -0.61 -24.74 -1.06
C ALA A 125 -1.84 -24.78 -0.14
N LEU A 126 -2.10 -23.71 0.61
CA LEU A 126 -3.29 -23.61 1.47
C LEU A 126 -4.59 -23.60 0.65
N ALA A 127 -4.64 -22.81 -0.43
CA ALA A 127 -5.80 -22.75 -1.30
C ALA A 127 -6.12 -24.12 -1.94
N ALA A 128 -5.09 -24.86 -2.38
CA ALA A 128 -5.26 -26.20 -2.93
C ALA A 128 -5.77 -27.22 -1.89
N ALA A 129 -5.43 -27.06 -0.62
CA ALA A 129 -5.91 -27.93 0.46
C ALA A 129 -7.37 -27.64 0.88
N GLN A 130 -7.92 -26.50 0.46
CA GLN A 130 -9.28 -26.05 0.79
C GLN A 130 -10.27 -26.18 -0.39
N ALA A 131 -9.77 -26.57 -1.56
CA ALA A 131 -10.56 -26.84 -2.77
C ALA A 131 -11.07 -28.28 -2.78
#